data_AF-M3EA47-F1
#
_entry.id   AF-M3EA47-F1
#
_cell.length_a   1.000
_cell.length_b   1.000
_cell.length_c   1.000
_cell.angle_alpha   90.00
_cell.angle_beta   90.00
_cell.angle_gamma   90.00
#
_symmetry.space_group_name_H-M   'P 1'
#
loop_
_entity.id
_entity.type
_entity.pdbx_description
1 polymer ?
#
loop_
_entity_poly.entity_id
_entity_poly.type
_entity_poly.pdbx_seq_one_letter_code
_entity_poly.pdbx_strand_id
1 'polypeptide(L)'
;MTDPAERTTRPGTGVPERPARVIDPAEVERYRLPDAENRRIFRERIVPDLLAGRVEQQTPTVVFLIGQPGAGKSRVTEMVAGALNRHGGFADVDSDLYKPYHPAYARLMAEDDTLMAAYTRADGRAWMAQAEAYVREHGLHAIIQETSQNAAAVEEKMRAYRDSGARVEALFMGVPQAMSDQGIVNRYFEQLADRGQGRLTVQANADESYAGILELADRVDRGALADLASVYRRGESKPRYGNSLDGAGNWTGPAELRQALAAERARPWTPAESDSFVTTQLRLRETAQALGPEWPGRLTRIEDQARPLLTPQAAARLPSPTAPTGPTAATPPTAPSAAPAAPGAPAAPGAPTASAVPPTVPPASPSPSAAAARSRSTPRPGAPTTPQPPGQGQGQGPRPAPGRATPPQGPNGPAPHGRGR
;
A
#
# COMPACT_ATOMS: atom_id res chain seq x y z
N MET A 1 -56.16 32.05 -3.36
CA MET A 1 -56.02 32.53 -4.74
C MET A 1 -54.87 33.52 -4.75
N THR A 2 -53.63 33.01 -4.80
CA THR A 2 -52.40 33.73 -5.19
C THR A 2 -51.25 32.72 -5.30
N ASP A 3 -50.61 32.78 -6.47
CA ASP A 3 -49.50 32.04 -7.08
C ASP A 3 -48.39 31.41 -6.19
N PRO A 4 -47.89 30.19 -6.49
CA PRO A 4 -46.62 29.69 -5.97
C PRO A 4 -45.47 30.00 -6.95
N ALA A 5 -44.45 30.68 -6.43
CA ALA A 5 -43.23 31.09 -7.13
C ALA A 5 -42.46 29.91 -7.77
N GLU A 6 -42.07 30.12 -9.03
CA GLU A 6 -41.14 29.30 -9.80
C GLU A 6 -39.80 29.10 -9.06
N ARG A 7 -39.53 27.86 -8.62
CA ARG A 7 -38.17 27.40 -8.35
C ARG A 7 -37.54 26.98 -9.68
N THR A 8 -36.76 27.89 -10.25
CA THR A 8 -35.84 27.58 -11.34
C THR A 8 -34.82 26.54 -10.86
N THR A 9 -34.99 25.30 -11.31
CA THR A 9 -34.00 24.21 -11.21
C THR A 9 -32.78 24.58 -12.06
N ARG A 10 -31.62 24.74 -11.43
CA ARG A 10 -30.35 24.77 -12.17
C ARG A 10 -30.09 23.37 -12.73
N PRO A 11 -29.77 23.21 -14.02
CA PRO A 11 -29.39 21.92 -14.57
C PRO A 11 -28.07 21.48 -13.93
N GLY A 12 -28.04 20.23 -13.46
CA GLY A 12 -26.84 19.60 -12.93
C GLY A 12 -25.76 19.58 -14.02
N THR A 13 -24.63 20.19 -13.73
CA THR A 13 -23.40 20.02 -14.50
C THR A 13 -22.96 18.58 -14.37
N GLY A 14 -23.37 17.72 -15.30
CA GLY A 14 -22.78 16.40 -15.46
C GLY A 14 -21.28 16.55 -15.65
N VAL A 15 -20.49 15.77 -14.90
CA VAL A 15 -19.05 15.66 -15.11
C VAL A 15 -18.88 15.04 -16.51
N PRO A 16 -18.32 15.75 -17.50
CA PRO A 16 -18.21 15.20 -18.84
C PRO A 16 -17.25 14.00 -18.81
N GLU A 17 -17.68 12.90 -19.43
CA GLU A 17 -16.86 11.73 -19.70
C GLU A 17 -15.63 12.19 -20.51
N ARG A 18 -14.45 12.21 -19.87
CA ARG A 18 -13.23 12.64 -20.53
C ARG A 18 -12.63 11.42 -21.24
N PRO A 19 -12.48 11.45 -22.57
CA PRO A 19 -11.74 10.39 -23.25
C PRO A 19 -10.33 10.36 -22.65
N ALA A 20 -9.82 9.15 -22.37
CA ALA A 20 -8.45 8.96 -21.94
C ALA A 20 -7.53 9.63 -22.96
N ARG A 21 -7.04 10.83 -22.64
CA ARG A 21 -6.11 11.54 -23.51
C ARG A 21 -4.86 10.68 -23.59
N VAL A 22 -4.43 10.37 -24.81
CA VAL A 22 -3.16 9.70 -25.05
C VAL A 22 -2.08 10.52 -24.35
N ILE A 23 -1.40 9.91 -23.38
CA ILE A 23 -0.30 10.54 -22.66
C ILE A 23 0.85 10.68 -23.66
N ASP A 24 1.13 11.91 -24.07
CA ASP A 24 2.25 12.21 -24.97
C ASP A 24 3.58 12.10 -24.19
N PRO A 25 4.49 11.18 -24.59
CA PRO A 25 5.80 11.07 -23.94
C PRO A 25 6.61 12.36 -23.96
N ALA A 26 6.46 13.21 -24.98
CA ALA A 26 7.16 14.49 -25.05
C ALA A 26 6.64 15.47 -24.00
N GLU A 27 5.33 15.48 -23.73
CA GLU A 27 4.73 16.28 -22.66
C GLU A 27 5.16 15.76 -21.28
N VAL A 28 5.23 14.43 -21.09
CA VAL A 28 5.77 13.85 -19.83
C VAL A 28 7.16 14.40 -19.54
N GLU A 29 8.05 14.40 -20.53
CA GLU A 29 9.42 14.88 -20.34
C GLU A 29 9.47 16.41 -20.11
N ARG A 30 8.56 17.19 -20.70
CA ARG A 30 8.49 18.65 -20.43
C ARG A 30 8.13 18.97 -18.98
N TYR A 31 7.37 18.11 -18.32
CA TYR A 31 7.02 18.29 -16.91
C TYR A 31 8.09 17.79 -15.96
N ARG A 32 9.05 16.98 -16.42
CA ARG A 32 10.12 16.47 -15.60
C ARG A 32 10.99 17.60 -15.09
N LEU A 33 11.24 17.63 -13.79
CA LEU A 33 12.11 18.64 -13.22
C LEU A 33 13.57 18.38 -13.60
N PRO A 34 14.38 19.44 -13.80
CA PRO A 34 15.82 19.28 -13.82
C PRO A 34 16.29 18.62 -12.51
N ASP A 35 17.23 17.69 -12.61
CA ASP A 35 17.76 16.92 -11.48
C ASP A 35 18.18 17.78 -10.27
N ALA A 36 18.79 18.94 -10.53
CA ALA A 36 19.20 19.87 -9.48
C ALA A 36 17.99 20.46 -8.73
N GLU A 37 16.91 20.78 -9.44
CA GLU A 37 15.68 21.32 -8.85
C GLU A 37 14.92 20.23 -8.08
N ASN A 38 14.84 19.01 -8.63
CA ASN A 38 14.27 17.86 -7.92
C ASN A 38 14.96 17.64 -6.56
N ARG A 39 16.30 17.58 -6.54
CA ARG A 39 17.10 17.43 -5.31
C ARG A 39 16.98 18.62 -4.36
N ARG A 40 16.83 19.84 -4.90
CA ARG A 40 16.64 21.05 -4.10
C ARG A 40 15.30 20.97 -3.35
N ILE A 41 14.21 20.69 -4.06
CA ILE A 41 12.87 20.52 -3.47
C ILE A 41 12.88 19.42 -2.40
N PHE A 42 13.55 18.30 -2.66
CA PHE A 42 13.68 17.23 -1.68
C PHE A 42 14.31 17.73 -0.37
N ARG A 43 15.48 18.35 -0.47
CA ARG A 43 16.27 18.78 0.70
C ARG A 43 15.64 19.95 1.45
N GLU A 44 15.11 20.93 0.72
CA GLU A 44 14.65 22.20 1.29
C GLU A 44 13.19 22.18 1.69
N ARG A 45 12.40 21.21 1.21
CA ARG A 45 10.96 21.14 1.48
C ARG A 45 10.54 19.78 2.03
N ILE A 46 10.75 18.70 1.27
CA ILE A 46 10.28 17.36 1.67
C ILE A 46 10.93 16.89 2.97
N VAL A 47 12.25 17.05 3.11
CA VAL A 47 12.97 16.63 4.32
C VAL A 47 12.47 17.39 5.55
N PRO A 48 12.47 18.74 5.61
CA PRO A 48 11.96 19.47 6.76
C PRO A 48 10.51 19.14 7.11
N ASP A 49 9.65 19.01 6.11
CA ASP A 49 8.20 18.87 6.32
C ASP A 49 7.81 17.44 6.73
N LEU A 50 8.45 16.41 6.15
CA LEU A 50 7.98 15.02 6.27
C LEU A 50 8.96 14.06 6.95
N LEU A 51 10.28 14.31 6.88
CA LEU A 51 11.30 13.32 7.29
C LEU A 51 12.10 13.74 8.53
N ALA A 52 12.34 15.03 8.72
CA ALA A 52 13.12 15.57 9.82
C ALA A 52 12.38 15.48 11.17
N GLY A 53 13.12 15.65 12.26
CA GLY A 53 12.57 15.64 13.63
C GLY A 53 12.26 14.24 14.16
N ARG A 54 12.80 13.19 13.54
CA ARG A 54 12.77 11.81 14.06
C ARG A 54 14.09 11.49 14.76
N VAL A 55 14.03 10.59 15.75
CA VAL A 55 15.21 10.22 16.53
C VAL A 55 15.94 9.07 15.85
N GLU A 56 17.24 9.24 15.61
CA GLU A 56 18.13 8.20 15.10
C GLU A 56 18.14 6.97 16.02
N GLN A 57 18.14 5.79 15.41
CA GLN A 57 18.16 4.50 16.07
C GLN A 57 19.40 3.71 15.70
N GLN A 58 19.96 2.98 16.67
CA GLN A 58 21.05 2.04 16.40
C GLN A 58 20.60 0.83 15.58
N THR A 59 19.32 0.45 15.69
CA THR A 59 18.70 -0.63 14.93
C THR A 59 17.28 -0.20 14.57
N PRO A 60 17.10 0.60 13.51
CA PRO A 60 15.78 1.09 13.13
C PRO A 60 14.88 -0.06 12.67
N THR A 61 13.64 -0.10 13.16
CA THR A 61 12.55 -0.89 12.55
C THR A 61 11.99 -0.21 11.31
N VAL A 62 12.08 -0.88 10.17
CA VAL A 62 11.50 -0.46 8.89
C VAL A 62 10.39 -1.44 8.51
N VAL A 63 9.16 -0.92 8.48
CA VAL A 63 7.96 -1.71 8.23
C VAL A 63 7.51 -1.53 6.80
N PHE A 64 7.59 -2.59 6.00
CA PHE A 64 6.97 -2.65 4.68
C PHE A 64 5.50 -3.02 4.86
N LEU A 65 4.61 -2.03 4.71
CA LEU A 65 3.17 -2.25 4.74
C LEU A 65 2.65 -2.49 3.33
N ILE A 66 2.39 -3.75 3.01
CA ILE A 66 2.22 -4.26 1.66
C ILE A 66 0.74 -4.55 1.42
N GLY A 67 0.14 -3.86 0.45
CA GLY A 67 -1.25 -4.09 0.09
C GLY A 67 -1.64 -3.33 -1.16
N GLN A 68 -2.44 -3.96 -2.01
CA GLN A 68 -2.92 -3.34 -3.24
C GLN A 68 -3.74 -2.07 -2.93
N PRO A 69 -3.87 -1.14 -3.89
CA PRO A 69 -4.75 0.02 -3.71
C PRO A 69 -6.15 -0.41 -3.25
N GLY A 70 -6.72 0.31 -2.27
CA GLY A 70 -8.04 -0.01 -1.70
C GLY A 70 -8.07 -1.13 -0.65
N ALA A 71 -6.96 -1.84 -0.39
CA ALA A 71 -6.90 -2.91 0.62
C ALA A 71 -7.17 -2.44 2.08
N GLY A 72 -7.13 -1.13 2.35
CA GLY A 72 -7.44 -0.58 3.67
C GLY A 72 -6.29 -0.70 4.68
N LYS A 73 -5.07 -0.32 4.25
CA LYS A 73 -3.85 -0.32 5.08
C LYS A 73 -3.94 0.54 6.34
N SER A 74 -4.79 1.58 6.36
CA SER A 74 -4.82 2.63 7.38
C SER A 74 -4.87 2.12 8.83
N ARG A 75 -5.68 1.10 9.12
CA ARG A 75 -5.80 0.57 10.49
C ARG A 75 -4.49 -0.06 10.98
N VAL A 76 -3.78 -0.76 10.10
CA VAL A 76 -2.48 -1.35 10.39
C VAL A 76 -1.41 -0.25 10.46
N THR A 77 -1.48 0.76 9.57
CA THR A 77 -0.62 1.94 9.65
C THR A 77 -0.74 2.63 11.01
N GLU A 78 -1.96 2.90 11.49
CA GLU A 78 -2.20 3.53 12.80
C GLU A 78 -1.60 2.73 13.95
N MET A 79 -1.76 1.41 13.92
CA MET A 79 -1.22 0.51 14.93
C MET A 79 0.32 0.58 14.96
N VAL A 80 0.96 0.47 13.80
CA VAL A 80 2.42 0.51 13.66
C VAL A 80 2.95 1.89 14.03
N ALA A 81 2.32 2.96 13.53
CA ALA A 81 2.66 4.35 13.85
C ALA A 81 2.59 4.60 15.36
N GLY A 82 1.54 4.11 16.02
CA GLY A 82 1.41 4.20 17.48
C GLY A 82 2.54 3.50 18.23
N ALA A 83 3.05 2.38 17.70
CA ALA A 83 4.22 1.71 18.27
C ALA A 83 5.51 2.51 18.05
N LEU A 84 5.82 2.88 16.80
CA LEU A 84 7.07 3.58 16.45
C LEU A 84 7.16 4.98 17.08
N ASN A 85 6.03 5.68 17.25
CA ASN A 85 5.99 7.00 17.91
C ASN A 85 6.43 6.94 19.38
N ARG A 86 6.27 5.80 20.07
CA ARG A 86 6.80 5.63 21.43
C ARG A 86 8.32 5.43 21.47
N HIS A 87 8.94 5.23 20.31
CA HIS A 87 10.35 4.91 20.15
C HIS A 87 11.06 5.90 19.22
N GLY A 88 10.71 7.19 19.28
CA GLY A 88 11.43 8.24 18.54
C GLY A 88 10.80 8.68 17.22
N GLY A 89 9.60 8.17 16.91
CA GLY A 89 8.86 8.53 15.69
C GLY A 89 9.36 7.78 14.47
N PHE A 90 8.69 7.98 13.33
CA PHE A 90 9.01 7.31 12.07
C PHE A 90 8.84 8.21 10.86
N ALA A 91 9.53 7.89 9.77
CA ALA A 91 9.27 8.45 8.45
C ALA A 91 8.15 7.65 7.74
N ASP A 92 7.09 8.32 7.31
CA ASP A 92 6.07 7.71 6.44
C ASP A 92 6.52 7.89 4.98
N VAL A 93 6.87 6.79 4.33
CA VAL A 93 7.43 6.78 2.98
C VAL A 93 6.35 6.31 2.01
N ASP A 94 5.68 7.29 1.41
CA ASP A 94 4.61 7.11 0.43
C ASP A 94 4.77 8.11 -0.72
N SER A 95 4.76 7.60 -1.95
CA SER A 95 4.89 8.41 -3.16
C SER A 95 3.81 9.49 -3.28
N ASP A 96 2.64 9.25 -2.67
CA ASP A 96 1.53 10.20 -2.69
C ASP A 96 1.78 11.43 -1.80
N LEU A 97 2.63 11.31 -0.79
CA LEU A 97 3.01 12.45 0.07
C LEU A 97 3.96 13.42 -0.65
N TYR A 98 4.71 12.93 -1.65
CA TYR A 98 5.73 13.74 -2.34
C TYR A 98 5.21 14.44 -3.60
N LYS A 99 4.22 13.87 -4.30
CA LYS A 99 3.65 14.47 -5.52
C LYS A 99 3.20 15.94 -5.35
N PRO A 100 2.57 16.34 -4.22
CA PRO A 100 2.17 17.74 -4.01
C PRO A 100 3.31 18.76 -4.00
N TYR A 101 4.57 18.33 -3.83
CA TYR A 101 5.73 19.23 -3.87
C TYR A 101 6.12 19.61 -5.30
N HIS A 102 5.60 18.90 -6.31
CA HIS A 102 5.86 19.23 -7.70
C HIS A 102 5.21 20.57 -8.07
N PRO A 103 5.95 21.55 -8.64
CA PRO A 103 5.42 22.89 -8.94
C PRO A 103 4.16 22.89 -9.81
N ALA A 104 4.05 21.93 -10.75
CA ALA A 104 2.87 21.81 -11.60
C ALA A 104 1.70 21.03 -10.98
N TYR A 105 1.85 20.43 -9.79
CA TYR A 105 0.88 19.49 -9.22
C TYR A 105 -0.54 20.08 -9.11
N ALA A 106 -0.68 21.26 -8.49
CA ALA A 106 -1.98 21.87 -8.26
C ALA A 106 -2.71 22.19 -9.57
N ARG A 107 -1.98 22.72 -10.56
CA ARG A 107 -2.53 23.00 -11.90
C ARG A 107 -2.94 21.72 -12.62
N LEU A 108 -2.07 20.71 -12.64
CA LEU A 108 -2.35 19.43 -13.29
C LEU A 108 -3.51 18.70 -12.64
N MET A 109 -3.63 18.74 -11.31
CA MET A 109 -4.78 18.17 -10.58
C MET A 109 -6.10 18.84 -10.96
N ALA A 110 -6.11 20.16 -11.11
CA ALA A 110 -7.30 20.92 -11.52
C ALA A 110 -7.64 20.69 -13.00
N GLU A 111 -6.61 20.48 -13.83
CA GLU A 111 -6.78 20.19 -15.24
C GLU A 111 -7.29 18.78 -15.47
N ASP A 112 -6.56 17.75 -15.02
CA ASP A 112 -6.84 16.32 -15.22
C ASP A 112 -5.99 15.43 -14.29
N ASP A 113 -6.65 14.62 -13.45
CA ASP A 113 -6.00 13.76 -12.46
C ASP A 113 -5.10 12.67 -13.07
N THR A 114 -5.45 12.20 -14.27
CA THR A 114 -4.72 11.18 -15.01
C THR A 114 -3.46 11.76 -15.63
N LEU A 115 -3.53 12.97 -16.20
CA LEU A 115 -2.35 13.70 -16.67
C LEU A 115 -1.41 14.05 -15.51
N MET A 116 -1.93 14.52 -14.38
CA MET A 116 -1.13 14.76 -13.17
C MET A 116 -0.33 13.51 -12.78
N ALA A 117 -1.00 12.36 -12.71
CA ALA A 117 -0.37 11.12 -12.30
C ALA A 117 0.70 10.63 -13.29
N ALA A 118 0.56 10.95 -14.58
CA ALA A 118 1.56 10.65 -15.60
C ALA A 118 2.78 11.57 -15.50
N TYR A 119 2.54 12.88 -15.45
CA TYR A 119 3.56 13.91 -15.57
C TYR A 119 4.42 14.07 -14.31
N THR A 120 3.86 13.80 -13.13
CA THR A 120 4.62 13.90 -11.86
C THR A 120 5.28 12.59 -11.43
N ARG A 121 5.11 11.50 -12.22
CA ARG A 121 5.53 10.15 -11.83
C ARG A 121 7.03 10.03 -11.65
N ALA A 122 7.81 10.58 -12.58
CA ALA A 122 9.26 10.45 -12.57
C ALA A 122 9.86 11.14 -11.32
N ASP A 123 9.48 12.38 -11.07
CA ASP A 123 9.90 13.15 -9.91
C ASP A 123 9.44 12.53 -8.58
N GLY A 124 8.19 12.05 -8.53
CA GLY A 124 7.68 11.32 -7.36
C GLY A 124 8.47 10.05 -7.06
N ARG A 125 8.90 9.29 -8.07
CA ARG A 125 9.77 8.11 -7.89
C ARG A 125 11.18 8.51 -7.44
N ALA A 126 11.73 9.60 -7.98
CA ALA A 126 13.03 10.11 -7.55
C ALA A 126 13.02 10.56 -6.09
N TRP A 127 11.96 11.24 -5.63
CA TRP A 127 11.78 11.61 -4.23
C TRP A 127 11.57 10.42 -3.31
N MET A 128 10.83 9.38 -3.75
CA MET A 128 10.76 8.11 -3.02
C MET A 128 12.14 7.51 -2.77
N ALA A 129 12.97 7.39 -3.81
CA ALA A 129 14.32 6.85 -3.68
C ALA A 129 15.21 7.69 -2.76
N GLN A 130 15.09 9.03 -2.84
CA GLN A 130 15.80 9.95 -1.94
C GLN A 130 15.33 9.83 -0.49
N ALA A 131 14.01 9.66 -0.25
CA ALA A 131 13.47 9.44 1.09
C ALA A 131 13.93 8.11 1.68
N GLU A 132 13.92 7.02 0.89
CA GLU A 132 14.43 5.72 1.31
C GLU A 132 15.93 5.78 1.66
N ALA A 133 16.73 6.51 0.87
CA ALA A 133 18.14 6.77 1.18
C ALA A 133 18.32 7.58 2.48
N TYR A 134 17.57 8.67 2.63
CA TYR A 134 17.61 9.52 3.82
C TYR A 134 17.29 8.72 5.10
N VAL A 135 16.26 7.87 5.07
CA VAL A 135 15.89 6.98 6.19
C VAL A 135 17.04 6.07 6.58
N ARG A 136 17.72 5.45 5.61
CA ARG A 136 18.86 4.55 5.87
C ARG A 136 20.06 5.31 6.42
N GLU A 137 20.41 6.45 5.82
CA GLU A 137 21.56 7.27 6.22
C GLU A 137 21.41 7.84 7.64
N HIS A 138 20.19 8.11 8.09
CA HIS A 138 19.90 8.70 9.39
C HIS A 138 19.39 7.67 10.42
N GLY A 139 19.40 6.38 10.10
CA GLY A 139 19.00 5.31 11.02
C GLY A 139 17.56 5.48 11.56
N LEU A 140 16.61 5.87 10.71
CA LEU A 140 15.25 6.20 11.15
C LEU A 140 14.32 4.99 11.08
N HIS A 141 13.40 4.89 12.05
CA HIS A 141 12.21 4.07 11.86
C HIS A 141 11.42 4.55 10.63
N ALA A 142 10.80 3.62 9.91
CA ALA A 142 9.98 3.97 8.76
C ALA A 142 8.80 3.03 8.55
N ILE A 143 7.75 3.55 7.92
CA ILE A 143 6.70 2.76 7.29
C ILE A 143 6.80 3.00 5.79
N ILE A 144 7.10 1.96 5.02
CA ILE A 144 7.14 1.99 3.56
C ILE A 144 5.79 1.52 3.04
N GLN A 145 5.03 2.42 2.43
CA GLN A 145 3.73 2.10 1.83
C GLN A 145 3.95 1.40 0.48
N GLU A 146 3.79 0.09 0.44
CA GLU A 146 4.10 -0.71 -0.75
C GLU A 146 2.82 -1.32 -1.37
N THR A 147 2.82 -1.37 -2.70
CA THR A 147 1.76 -1.97 -3.54
C THR A 147 2.27 -3.17 -4.34
N SER A 148 3.59 -3.32 -4.48
CA SER A 148 4.29 -4.48 -5.05
C SER A 148 3.96 -4.78 -6.51
N GLN A 149 3.92 -3.75 -7.36
CA GLN A 149 3.82 -3.93 -8.81
C GLN A 149 5.07 -4.61 -9.41
N ASN A 150 6.22 -4.52 -8.75
CA ASN A 150 7.46 -5.19 -9.13
C ASN A 150 8.10 -5.82 -7.89
N ALA A 151 7.85 -7.11 -7.66
CA ALA A 151 8.30 -7.81 -6.47
C ALA A 151 9.83 -7.90 -6.36
N ALA A 152 10.56 -7.97 -7.49
CA ALA A 152 12.02 -7.99 -7.50
C ALA A 152 12.62 -6.66 -7.00
N ALA A 153 12.07 -5.53 -7.45
CA ALA A 153 12.50 -4.22 -6.97
C ALA A 153 12.20 -4.03 -5.47
N VAL A 154 11.10 -4.56 -4.96
CA VAL A 154 10.81 -4.53 -3.51
C VAL A 154 11.78 -5.41 -2.73
N GLU A 155 12.10 -6.61 -3.23
CA GLU A 155 13.13 -7.47 -2.63
C GLU A 155 14.48 -6.76 -2.51
N GLU A 156 14.92 -6.05 -3.56
CA GLU A 156 16.15 -5.24 -3.54
C GLU A 156 16.11 -4.16 -2.45
N LYS A 157 14.97 -3.46 -2.30
CA LYS A 157 14.80 -2.47 -1.22
C LYS A 157 14.89 -3.12 0.16
N MET A 158 14.21 -4.25 0.37
CA MET A 158 14.23 -4.96 1.66
C MET A 158 15.66 -5.37 2.01
N ARG A 159 16.43 -5.92 1.06
CA ARG A 159 17.85 -6.23 1.25
C ARG A 159 18.66 -4.98 1.60
N ALA A 160 18.45 -3.89 0.88
CA ALA A 160 19.16 -2.63 1.12
C ALA A 160 18.93 -2.03 2.52
N TYR A 161 17.77 -2.27 3.15
CA TYR A 161 17.52 -1.92 4.55
C TYR A 161 18.16 -2.90 5.55
N ARG A 162 18.13 -4.21 5.25
CA ARG A 162 18.84 -5.20 6.08
C ARG A 162 20.34 -4.94 6.11
N ASP A 163 20.92 -4.65 4.95
CA ASP A 163 22.35 -4.36 4.79
C ASP A 163 22.76 -3.07 5.52
N SER A 164 21.81 -2.14 5.75
CA SER A 164 22.03 -0.96 6.59
C SER A 164 21.83 -1.22 8.09
N GLY A 165 21.62 -2.48 8.51
CA GLY A 165 21.41 -2.86 9.91
C GLY A 165 20.00 -2.61 10.45
N ALA A 166 19.02 -2.36 9.57
CA ALA A 166 17.64 -2.19 10.00
C ALA A 166 16.98 -3.55 10.31
N ARG A 167 16.11 -3.54 11.32
CA ARG A 167 15.11 -4.60 11.50
C ARG A 167 14.01 -4.39 10.46
N VAL A 168 13.78 -5.38 9.59
CA VAL A 168 12.76 -5.31 8.55
C VAL A 168 11.53 -6.11 8.95
N GLU A 169 10.36 -5.49 8.94
CA GLU A 169 9.09 -6.16 9.15
C GLU A 169 8.21 -6.04 7.90
N ALA A 170 7.61 -7.13 7.46
CA ALA A 170 6.77 -7.17 6.26
C ALA A 170 5.32 -7.53 6.66
N LEU A 171 4.44 -6.54 6.59
CA LEU A 171 3.04 -6.64 7.01
C LEU A 171 2.17 -6.60 5.75
N PHE A 172 1.57 -7.74 5.41
CA PHE A 172 0.80 -7.92 4.19
C PHE A 172 -0.70 -7.82 4.45
N MET A 173 -1.43 -7.22 3.51
CA MET A 173 -2.89 -7.20 3.50
C MET A 173 -3.45 -8.39 2.70
N GLY A 174 -4.01 -9.38 3.40
CA GLY A 174 -4.73 -10.52 2.83
C GLY A 174 -6.18 -10.17 2.51
N VAL A 175 -6.40 -9.29 1.55
CA VAL A 175 -7.72 -8.73 1.25
C VAL A 175 -8.24 -9.22 -0.10
N PRO A 176 -9.45 -9.80 -0.19
CA PRO A 176 -10.07 -10.20 -1.45
C PRO A 176 -10.16 -9.07 -2.47
N GLN A 177 -9.97 -9.38 -3.76
CA GLN A 177 -9.91 -8.37 -4.83
C GLN A 177 -11.14 -7.46 -4.88
N ALA A 178 -12.35 -8.03 -4.77
CA ALA A 178 -13.59 -7.26 -4.78
C ALA A 178 -13.66 -6.20 -3.67
N MET A 179 -13.14 -6.51 -2.47
CA MET A 179 -13.10 -5.54 -1.37
C MET A 179 -12.12 -4.39 -1.66
N SER A 180 -10.95 -4.69 -2.23
CA SER A 180 -10.00 -3.65 -2.61
C SER A 180 -10.52 -2.79 -3.77
N ASP A 181 -11.15 -3.38 -4.78
CA ASP A 181 -11.70 -2.67 -5.93
C ASP A 181 -12.88 -1.77 -5.50
N GLN A 182 -13.77 -2.27 -4.64
CA GLN A 182 -14.79 -1.43 -3.99
C GLN A 182 -14.15 -0.29 -3.20
N GLY A 183 -13.06 -0.56 -2.48
CA GLY A 183 -12.32 0.46 -1.73
C GLY A 183 -11.72 1.55 -2.61
N ILE A 184 -11.24 1.22 -3.81
CA ILE A 184 -10.75 2.18 -4.81
C ILE A 184 -11.89 3.10 -5.24
N VAL A 185 -13.04 2.52 -5.65
CA VAL A 185 -14.20 3.29 -6.11
C VAL A 185 -14.75 4.16 -4.99
N ASN A 186 -14.89 3.61 -3.78
CA ASN A 186 -15.40 4.34 -2.64
C ASN A 186 -14.55 5.56 -2.31
N ARG A 187 -13.23 5.39 -2.22
CA ARG A 187 -12.31 6.51 -1.96
C ARG A 187 -12.40 7.57 -3.05
N TYR A 188 -12.54 7.16 -4.32
CA TYR A 188 -12.67 8.11 -5.42
C TYR A 188 -13.97 8.92 -5.32
N PHE A 189 -15.11 8.28 -5.01
CA PHE A 189 -16.38 8.99 -4.84
C PHE A 189 -16.36 9.94 -3.64
N GLU A 190 -15.73 9.55 -2.52
CA GLU A 190 -15.51 10.43 -1.38
C GLU A 190 -14.68 11.67 -1.77
N GLN A 191 -13.61 11.49 -2.55
CA GLN A 191 -12.80 12.61 -3.03
C GLN A 191 -13.57 13.55 -3.95
N LEU A 192 -14.38 13.01 -4.87
CA LEU A 192 -15.26 13.81 -5.72
C LEU A 192 -16.27 14.62 -4.90
N ALA A 193 -16.89 13.99 -3.90
CA ALA A 193 -17.85 14.67 -3.02
C ALA A 193 -17.20 15.78 -2.19
N ASP A 194 -16.00 15.54 -1.64
CA ASP A 194 -15.32 16.48 -0.75
C ASP A 194 -14.66 17.64 -1.49
N ARG A 195 -14.12 17.40 -2.70
CA ARG A 195 -13.20 18.34 -3.37
C ARG A 195 -13.62 18.69 -4.80
N GLY A 196 -14.65 18.06 -5.35
CA GLY A 196 -15.01 18.16 -6.77
C GLY A 196 -14.03 17.45 -7.72
N GLN A 197 -12.96 16.86 -7.18
CA GLN A 197 -11.90 16.18 -7.92
C GLN A 197 -11.36 15.00 -7.10
N GLY A 198 -11.11 13.88 -7.77
CA GLY A 198 -10.54 12.67 -7.17
C GLY A 198 -9.42 12.12 -8.04
N ARG A 199 -8.66 11.16 -7.50
CA ARG A 199 -7.66 10.43 -8.27
C ARG A 199 -8.03 8.96 -8.36
N LEU A 200 -8.57 8.56 -9.50
CA LEU A 200 -8.95 7.17 -9.71
C LEU A 200 -7.72 6.31 -9.96
N THR A 201 -7.56 5.24 -9.19
CA THR A 201 -6.51 4.25 -9.48
C THR A 201 -6.84 3.53 -10.79
N VAL A 202 -5.88 3.47 -11.71
CA VAL A 202 -5.97 2.67 -12.93
C VAL A 202 -6.10 1.19 -12.56
N GLN A 203 -7.14 0.52 -13.07
CA GLN A 203 -7.47 -0.86 -12.66
C GLN A 203 -6.32 -1.83 -12.96
N ALA A 204 -5.70 -1.75 -14.14
CA ALA A 204 -4.56 -2.60 -14.49
C ALA A 204 -3.42 -2.51 -13.47
N ASN A 205 -3.13 -1.32 -12.94
CA ASN A 205 -2.10 -1.14 -11.91
C ASN A 205 -2.50 -1.79 -10.57
N ALA A 206 -3.80 -1.77 -10.24
CA ALA A 206 -4.32 -2.43 -9.05
C ALA A 206 -4.27 -3.97 -9.19
N ASP A 207 -4.56 -4.48 -10.39
CA ASP A 207 -4.50 -5.91 -10.71
C ASP A 207 -3.05 -6.43 -10.71
N GLU A 208 -2.11 -5.68 -11.29
CA GLU A 208 -0.67 -5.94 -11.20
C GLU A 208 -0.20 -5.98 -9.75
N SER A 209 -0.61 -5.00 -8.93
CA SER A 209 -0.31 -4.97 -7.50
C SER A 209 -0.89 -6.20 -6.80
N TYR A 210 -2.14 -6.57 -7.11
CA TYR A 210 -2.80 -7.73 -6.51
C TYR A 210 -2.01 -9.01 -6.79
N ALA A 211 -1.59 -9.24 -8.04
CA ALA A 211 -0.78 -10.41 -8.42
C ALA A 211 0.63 -10.36 -7.80
N GLY A 212 1.33 -9.23 -7.93
CA GLY A 212 2.72 -9.06 -7.51
C GLY A 212 2.94 -9.21 -6.01
N ILE A 213 1.92 -8.95 -5.18
CA ILE A 213 1.97 -9.20 -3.72
C ILE A 213 2.22 -10.68 -3.39
N LEU A 214 1.63 -11.63 -4.15
CA LEU A 214 1.86 -13.06 -3.92
C LEU A 214 3.28 -13.47 -4.36
N GLU A 215 3.79 -12.86 -5.42
CA GLU A 215 5.18 -13.08 -5.83
C GLU A 215 6.17 -12.54 -4.78
N LEU A 216 5.90 -11.35 -4.22
CA LEU A 216 6.70 -10.79 -3.15
C LEU A 216 6.67 -11.67 -1.90
N ALA A 217 5.52 -12.24 -1.54
CA ALA A 217 5.42 -13.18 -0.43
C ALA A 217 6.35 -14.40 -0.60
N ASP A 218 6.39 -15.00 -1.79
CA ASP A 218 7.33 -16.10 -2.10
C ASP A 218 8.79 -15.66 -1.94
N ARG A 219 9.12 -14.44 -2.38
CA ARG A 219 10.47 -13.88 -2.26
C ARG A 219 10.86 -13.64 -0.81
N VAL A 220 9.94 -13.13 0.01
CA VAL A 220 10.15 -12.91 1.45
C VAL A 220 10.42 -14.24 2.15
N ASP A 221 9.59 -15.25 1.90
CA ASP A 221 9.75 -16.58 2.49
C ASP A 221 11.07 -17.22 2.07
N ARG A 222 11.33 -17.33 0.76
CA ARG A 222 12.53 -17.97 0.20
C ARG A 222 13.82 -17.24 0.58
N GLY A 223 13.77 -15.90 0.63
CA GLY A 223 14.92 -15.05 0.85
C GLY A 223 15.17 -14.68 2.31
N ALA A 224 14.29 -15.07 3.24
CA ALA A 224 14.28 -14.61 4.63
C ALA A 224 14.44 -13.07 4.72
N LEU A 225 13.66 -12.35 3.92
CA LEU A 225 13.87 -10.91 3.67
C LEU A 225 13.38 -10.00 4.82
N ALA A 226 12.67 -10.55 5.80
CA ALA A 226 12.12 -9.81 6.92
C ALA A 226 12.32 -10.59 8.22
N ASP A 227 12.58 -9.88 9.31
CA ASP A 227 12.68 -10.46 10.66
C ASP A 227 11.30 -10.86 11.20
N LEU A 228 10.24 -10.24 10.69
CA LEU A 228 8.84 -10.57 10.95
C LEU A 228 8.05 -10.46 9.63
N ALA A 229 7.28 -11.50 9.30
CA ALA A 229 6.30 -11.48 8.23
C ALA A 229 4.91 -11.79 8.78
N SER A 230 3.89 -11.06 8.35
CA SER A 230 2.53 -11.25 8.87
C SER A 230 1.45 -10.87 7.85
N VAL A 231 0.26 -11.46 8.02
CA VAL A 231 -0.91 -11.20 7.16
C VAL A 231 -2.05 -10.64 7.99
N TYR A 232 -2.64 -9.53 7.54
CA TYR A 232 -3.76 -8.85 8.15
C TYR A 232 -4.99 -8.87 7.26
N ARG A 233 -6.16 -8.89 7.88
CA ARG A 233 -7.44 -8.62 7.22
C ARG A 233 -7.73 -7.13 7.24
N ARG A 234 -8.56 -6.68 6.30
CA ARG A 234 -9.05 -5.30 6.25
C ARG A 234 -9.80 -4.95 7.54
N GLY A 235 -9.45 -3.83 8.16
CA GLY A 235 -10.10 -3.33 9.37
C GLY A 235 -9.66 -3.99 10.68
N GLU A 236 -8.76 -4.97 10.63
CA GLU A 236 -8.25 -5.65 11.83
C GLU A 236 -6.84 -5.17 12.18
N SER A 237 -6.51 -5.17 13.48
CA SER A 237 -5.16 -4.90 14.00
C SER A 237 -4.46 -6.15 14.52
N LYS A 238 -5.10 -7.32 14.43
CA LYS A 238 -4.50 -8.60 14.81
C LYS A 238 -4.17 -9.38 13.54
N PRO A 239 -2.94 -9.90 13.40
CA PRO A 239 -2.59 -10.71 12.23
C PRO A 239 -3.28 -12.07 12.27
N ARG A 240 -3.55 -12.63 11.09
CA ARG A 240 -4.07 -13.98 10.86
C ARG A 240 -2.99 -15.01 10.54
N TYR A 241 -1.82 -14.52 10.15
CA TYR A 241 -0.58 -15.27 10.02
C TYR A 241 0.57 -14.42 10.56
N GLY A 242 1.54 -15.07 11.20
CA GLY A 242 2.76 -14.43 11.66
C GLY A 242 3.89 -15.45 11.72
N ASN A 243 5.06 -15.08 11.22
CA ASN A 243 6.29 -15.85 11.31
C ASN A 243 7.46 -14.89 11.51
N SER A 244 8.48 -15.32 12.25
CA SER A 244 9.67 -14.52 12.53
C SER A 244 10.92 -15.35 12.33
N LEU A 245 12.02 -14.67 12.05
CA LEU A 245 13.34 -15.29 12.01
C LEU A 245 13.87 -15.52 13.43
N ASP A 246 14.57 -16.63 13.62
CA ASP A 246 15.38 -16.88 14.81
C ASP A 246 16.75 -16.19 14.73
N GLY A 247 17.58 -16.36 15.77
CA GLY A 247 18.93 -15.78 15.82
C GLY A 247 19.91 -16.35 14.78
N ALA A 248 19.56 -17.45 14.10
CA ALA A 248 20.33 -18.04 13.01
C ALA A 248 19.84 -17.58 11.63
N GLY A 249 18.77 -16.77 11.57
CA GLY A 249 18.18 -16.29 10.33
C GLY A 249 17.25 -17.31 9.66
N ASN A 250 16.78 -18.32 10.38
CA ASN A 250 15.80 -19.28 9.90
C ASN A 250 14.40 -18.93 10.37
N TRP A 251 13.39 -19.22 9.56
CA TRP A 251 12.01 -19.10 9.99
C TRP A 251 11.70 -20.03 11.17
N THR A 252 11.06 -19.47 12.21
CA THR A 252 10.66 -20.20 13.42
C THR A 252 9.50 -21.16 13.18
N GLY A 253 8.63 -20.83 12.22
CA GLY A 253 7.57 -21.71 11.72
C GLY A 253 7.70 -21.96 10.22
N PRO A 254 6.81 -22.78 9.63
CA PRO A 254 6.75 -22.98 8.19
C PRO A 254 6.64 -21.65 7.41
N ALA A 255 7.44 -21.51 6.36
CA ALA A 255 7.43 -20.38 5.45
C ALA A 255 6.23 -20.50 4.50
N GLU A 256 5.08 -20.01 4.97
CA GLU A 256 3.76 -20.18 4.33
C GLU A 256 3.06 -18.83 4.08
N LEU A 257 3.82 -17.74 3.94
CA LEU A 257 3.28 -16.39 3.82
C LEU A 257 2.39 -16.26 2.57
N ARG A 258 2.82 -16.82 1.44
CA ARG A 258 2.00 -16.84 0.20
C ARG A 258 0.70 -17.61 0.41
N GLN A 259 0.76 -18.77 1.04
CA GLN A 259 -0.38 -19.65 1.28
C GLN A 259 -1.38 -18.96 2.20
N ALA A 260 -0.90 -18.33 3.28
CA ALA A 260 -1.71 -17.53 4.18
C ALA A 260 -2.42 -16.37 3.45
N LEU A 261 -1.72 -15.65 2.57
CA LEU A 261 -2.32 -14.59 1.74
C LEU A 261 -3.38 -15.11 0.79
N ALA A 262 -3.10 -16.22 0.10
CA ALA A 262 -4.04 -16.84 -0.83
C ALA A 262 -5.30 -17.33 -0.09
N ALA A 263 -5.14 -17.93 1.09
CA ALA A 263 -6.25 -18.37 1.93
C ALA A 263 -7.13 -17.19 2.36
N GLU A 264 -6.54 -16.08 2.80
CA GLU A 264 -7.29 -14.89 3.21
C GLU A 264 -7.99 -14.18 2.03
N ARG A 265 -7.43 -14.26 0.82
CA ARG A 265 -8.07 -13.72 -0.40
C ARG A 265 -9.25 -14.55 -0.90
N ALA A 266 -9.24 -15.87 -0.67
CA ALA A 266 -10.22 -16.80 -1.20
C ALA A 266 -11.30 -17.23 -0.18
N ARG A 267 -11.14 -16.88 1.10
CA ARG A 267 -12.07 -17.32 2.13
C ARG A 267 -13.49 -16.77 1.92
N PRO A 268 -14.54 -17.52 2.32
CA PRO A 268 -15.86 -16.97 2.52
C PRO A 268 -15.85 -15.82 3.53
N TRP A 269 -16.70 -14.83 3.28
CA TRP A 269 -16.88 -13.67 4.13
C TRP A 269 -17.84 -13.99 5.26
N THR A 270 -17.61 -13.34 6.40
CA THR A 270 -18.55 -13.37 7.51
C THR A 270 -19.85 -12.64 7.12
N PRO A 271 -20.96 -12.87 7.86
CA PRO A 271 -22.19 -12.11 7.66
C PRO A 271 -21.97 -10.59 7.74
N ALA A 272 -21.22 -10.11 8.73
CA ALA A 272 -20.94 -8.69 8.92
C ALA A 272 -20.13 -8.09 7.75
N GLU A 273 -19.12 -8.80 7.25
CA GLU A 273 -18.36 -8.38 6.07
C GLU A 273 -19.24 -8.33 4.81
N SER A 274 -20.09 -9.35 4.64
CA SER A 274 -21.01 -9.43 3.52
C SER A 274 -22.02 -8.28 3.52
N ASP A 275 -22.63 -8.01 4.67
CA ASP A 275 -23.58 -6.91 4.82
C ASP A 275 -22.94 -5.54 4.64
N SER A 276 -21.73 -5.34 5.17
CA SER A 276 -20.96 -4.10 4.99
C SER A 276 -20.62 -3.86 3.52
N PHE A 277 -20.15 -4.91 2.82
CA PHE A 277 -19.82 -4.83 1.40
C PHE A 277 -21.05 -4.50 0.56
N VAL A 278 -22.18 -5.21 0.76
CA VAL A 278 -23.42 -4.98 0.00
C VAL A 278 -23.96 -3.58 0.25
N THR A 279 -23.96 -3.12 1.51
CA THR A 279 -24.42 -1.77 1.86
C THR A 279 -23.58 -0.70 1.16
N THR A 280 -22.26 -0.86 1.17
CA THR A 280 -21.35 0.04 0.46
C THR A 280 -21.60 -0.02 -1.05
N GLN A 281 -21.75 -1.21 -1.62
CA GLN A 281 -21.97 -1.41 -3.05
C GLN A 281 -23.24 -0.73 -3.56
N LEU A 282 -24.34 -0.86 -2.82
CA LEU A 282 -25.61 -0.24 -3.18
C LEU A 282 -25.54 1.30 -3.09
N ARG A 283 -24.87 1.85 -2.07
CA ARG A 283 -24.59 3.29 -1.98
C ARG A 283 -23.75 3.78 -3.17
N LEU A 284 -22.73 3.03 -3.56
CA LEU A 284 -21.92 3.37 -4.73
C LEU A 284 -22.75 3.34 -6.00
N ARG A 285 -23.67 2.37 -6.17
CA ARG A 285 -24.59 2.34 -7.31
C ARG A 285 -25.49 3.56 -7.37
N GLU A 286 -26.03 3.99 -6.24
CA GLU A 286 -26.85 5.21 -6.16
C GLU A 286 -26.04 6.44 -6.56
N THR A 287 -24.85 6.60 -5.98
CA THR A 287 -23.95 7.72 -6.28
C THR A 287 -23.52 7.74 -7.75
N ALA A 288 -23.23 6.56 -8.31
CA ALA A 288 -22.76 6.39 -9.68
C ALA A 288 -23.77 6.84 -10.75
N GLN A 289 -25.07 6.90 -10.43
CA GLN A 289 -26.10 7.34 -11.39
C GLN A 289 -25.86 8.77 -11.90
N ALA A 290 -25.18 9.60 -11.10
CA ALA A 290 -24.85 10.98 -11.46
C ALA A 290 -23.47 11.18 -12.10
N LEU A 291 -22.64 10.11 -12.21
CA LEU A 291 -21.21 10.25 -12.53
C LEU A 291 -20.80 9.79 -13.94
N GLY A 292 -21.63 9.00 -14.63
CA GLY A 292 -21.36 8.60 -16.02
C GLY A 292 -21.65 7.12 -16.34
N PRO A 293 -21.61 6.73 -17.63
CA PRO A 293 -21.97 5.39 -18.10
C PRO A 293 -20.94 4.30 -17.77
N GLU A 294 -19.73 4.65 -17.36
CA GLU A 294 -18.65 3.69 -17.07
C GLU A 294 -18.83 2.98 -15.72
N TRP A 295 -19.53 3.60 -14.77
CA TRP A 295 -19.65 3.12 -13.40
C TRP A 295 -20.50 1.86 -13.24
N PRO A 296 -21.68 1.72 -13.90
CA PRO A 296 -22.47 0.50 -13.80
C PRO A 296 -21.68 -0.76 -14.14
N GLY A 297 -20.91 -0.75 -15.24
CA GLY A 297 -20.10 -1.90 -15.65
C GLY A 297 -18.97 -2.22 -14.67
N ARG A 298 -18.30 -1.19 -14.13
CA ARG A 298 -17.27 -1.37 -13.10
C ARG A 298 -17.83 -1.95 -11.81
N LEU A 299 -18.97 -1.45 -11.33
CA LEU A 299 -19.63 -1.94 -10.12
C LEU A 299 -20.15 -3.37 -10.27
N THR A 300 -20.72 -3.72 -11.43
CA THR A 300 -21.12 -5.10 -11.72
C THR A 300 -19.93 -6.07 -11.67
N ARG A 301 -18.77 -5.70 -12.23
CA ARG A 301 -17.56 -6.55 -12.14
C ARG A 301 -17.14 -6.84 -10.69
N ILE A 302 -17.19 -5.81 -9.84
CA ILE A 302 -16.88 -5.93 -8.40
C ILE A 302 -17.87 -6.87 -7.70
N GLU A 303 -19.15 -6.81 -8.06
CA GLU A 303 -20.19 -7.70 -7.53
C GLU A 303 -19.98 -9.15 -7.96
N ASP A 304 -19.67 -9.38 -9.23
CA ASP A 304 -19.41 -10.71 -9.76
C ASP A 304 -18.19 -11.36 -9.08
N GLN A 305 -17.13 -10.58 -8.81
CA GLN A 305 -15.97 -11.03 -8.04
C GLN A 305 -16.31 -11.31 -6.56
N ALA A 306 -17.23 -10.56 -5.95
CA ALA A 306 -17.62 -10.72 -4.55
C ALA A 306 -18.58 -11.90 -4.33
N ARG A 307 -19.45 -12.18 -5.29
CA ARG A 307 -20.53 -13.16 -5.19
C ARG A 307 -20.12 -14.54 -4.67
N PRO A 308 -19.00 -15.17 -5.10
CA PRO A 308 -18.61 -16.47 -4.56
C PRO A 308 -18.13 -16.42 -3.10
N LEU A 309 -17.82 -15.23 -2.58
CA LEU A 309 -17.31 -15.05 -1.22
C LEU A 309 -18.39 -14.58 -0.24
N LEU A 310 -19.48 -13.98 -0.73
CA LEU A 310 -20.59 -13.48 0.08
C LEU A 310 -21.41 -14.61 0.73
N THR A 311 -22.10 -14.28 1.83
CA THR A 311 -23.21 -15.13 2.30
C THR A 311 -24.34 -15.17 1.25
N PRO A 312 -25.08 -16.28 1.14
CA PRO A 312 -26.21 -16.38 0.20
C PRO A 312 -27.25 -15.27 0.38
N GLN A 313 -27.55 -14.87 1.63
CA GLN A 313 -28.51 -13.79 1.90
C GLN A 313 -28.01 -12.44 1.39
N ALA A 314 -26.73 -12.13 1.58
CA ALA A 314 -26.15 -10.88 1.11
C ALA A 314 -26.06 -10.85 -0.43
N ALA A 315 -25.66 -11.96 -1.04
CA ALA A 315 -25.57 -12.08 -2.51
C ALA A 315 -26.93 -11.85 -3.20
N ALA A 316 -28.04 -12.25 -2.57
CA ALA A 316 -29.40 -12.05 -3.08
C ALA A 316 -29.85 -10.57 -3.10
N ARG A 317 -29.18 -9.69 -2.34
CA ARG A 317 -29.46 -8.24 -2.31
C ARG A 317 -28.77 -7.46 -3.43
N LEU A 318 -27.76 -8.05 -4.06
CA LEU A 318 -27.07 -7.45 -5.20
C LEU A 318 -27.87 -7.70 -6.49
N PRO A 319 -27.76 -6.83 -7.52
CA PRO A 319 -28.35 -7.08 -8.83
C PRO A 319 -27.94 -8.45 -9.38
N SER A 320 -28.81 -9.05 -10.20
CA SER A 320 -28.52 -10.35 -10.81
C SER A 320 -27.20 -10.32 -11.60
N PRO A 321 -26.39 -11.39 -11.55
CA PRO A 321 -25.14 -11.45 -12.31
C PRO A 321 -25.43 -11.29 -13.79
N THR A 322 -24.59 -10.52 -14.48
CA THR A 322 -24.63 -10.46 -15.95
C THR A 322 -24.15 -11.80 -16.50
N ALA A 323 -24.97 -12.44 -17.33
CA ALA A 323 -24.52 -13.60 -18.09
C ALA A 323 -23.31 -13.18 -18.96
N PRO A 324 -22.27 -14.02 -19.10
CA PRO A 324 -21.16 -13.71 -19.99
C PRO A 324 -21.69 -13.60 -21.43
N THR A 325 -21.71 -12.39 -21.98
CA THR A 325 -21.99 -12.15 -23.40
C THR A 325 -20.74 -12.49 -24.22
N GLY A 326 -20.49 -13.78 -24.40
CA GLY A 326 -19.65 -14.28 -25.50
C GLY A 326 -20.46 -14.36 -26.79
N PRO A 327 -19.85 -14.22 -27.98
CA PRO A 327 -20.57 -14.39 -29.24
C PRO A 327 -20.83 -15.87 -29.49
N THR A 328 -21.99 -16.38 -29.09
CA THR A 328 -22.44 -17.73 -29.42
C THR A 328 -23.15 -17.70 -30.78
N ALA A 329 -22.39 -17.74 -31.86
CA ALA A 329 -22.91 -18.21 -33.14
C ALA A 329 -22.96 -19.74 -33.10
N ALA A 330 -24.03 -20.29 -32.53
CA ALA A 330 -24.33 -21.71 -32.65
C ALA A 330 -25.00 -21.97 -34.00
N THR A 331 -24.22 -22.42 -34.98
CA THR A 331 -24.74 -23.09 -36.18
C THR A 331 -25.13 -24.53 -35.77
N PRO A 332 -26.33 -25.03 -36.14
CA PRO A 332 -26.73 -26.40 -35.78
C PRO A 332 -25.92 -27.45 -36.56
N PRO A 333 -25.63 -28.63 -35.97
CA PRO A 333 -24.83 -29.66 -36.61
C PRO A 333 -25.64 -30.40 -37.68
N THR A 334 -25.08 -30.49 -38.89
CA THR A 334 -25.58 -31.36 -39.97
C THR A 334 -25.06 -32.78 -39.75
N ALA A 335 -25.93 -33.78 -39.89
CA ALA A 335 -25.62 -35.20 -39.68
C ALA A 335 -24.64 -35.77 -40.73
N PRO A 336 -23.81 -36.78 -40.39
CA PRO A 336 -22.87 -37.39 -41.33
C PRO A 336 -23.55 -38.51 -42.16
N SER A 337 -23.29 -38.50 -43.47
CA SER A 337 -23.58 -39.61 -44.40
C SER A 337 -22.32 -40.47 -44.60
N ALA A 338 -22.53 -41.77 -44.79
CA ALA A 338 -21.54 -42.85 -44.69
C ALA A 338 -20.68 -43.09 -45.96
N ALA A 339 -19.38 -43.36 -45.72
CA ALA A 339 -18.45 -44.37 -46.30
C ALA A 339 -18.31 -44.55 -47.85
N PRO A 340 -17.18 -45.08 -48.42
CA PRO A 340 -16.31 -46.12 -47.85
C PRO A 340 -14.78 -46.02 -48.10
N ALA A 341 -14.11 -47.12 -47.75
CA ALA A 341 -12.72 -47.37 -47.36
C ALA A 341 -11.58 -47.27 -48.40
N ALA A 342 -10.36 -47.24 -47.84
CA ALA A 342 -9.01 -47.22 -48.44
C ALA A 342 -8.62 -48.53 -49.19
N PRO A 343 -7.39 -48.64 -49.78
CA PRO A 343 -6.22 -49.05 -48.97
C PRO A 343 -4.83 -48.55 -49.45
N GLY A 344 -3.82 -48.63 -48.57
CA GLY A 344 -2.41 -48.65 -48.99
C GLY A 344 -1.40 -48.16 -47.95
N ALA A 345 -0.94 -49.06 -47.08
CA ALA A 345 0.33 -48.95 -46.33
C ALA A 345 1.44 -49.71 -47.13
N PRO A 346 2.78 -49.58 -46.87
CA PRO A 346 3.37 -49.85 -45.55
C PRO A 346 4.66 -49.07 -45.13
N ALA A 347 4.87 -49.12 -43.81
CA ALA A 347 6.12 -49.34 -43.03
C ALA A 347 7.39 -48.45 -43.14
N ALA A 348 7.72 -47.89 -41.96
CA ALA A 348 8.96 -47.46 -41.25
C ALA A 348 10.34 -48.06 -41.68
N PRO A 349 11.52 -47.71 -41.08
CA PRO A 349 11.80 -46.88 -39.87
C PRO A 349 13.03 -45.93 -39.95
N GLY A 350 13.30 -45.14 -38.89
CA GLY A 350 14.64 -44.59 -38.65
C GLY A 350 14.70 -43.30 -37.81
N ALA A 351 15.03 -43.42 -36.53
CA ALA A 351 15.78 -42.40 -35.77
C ALA A 351 17.28 -42.76 -35.90
N PRO A 352 18.28 -41.85 -35.74
CA PRO A 352 18.42 -41.04 -34.53
C PRO A 352 19.19 -39.68 -34.65
N THR A 353 19.33 -39.03 -33.48
CA THR A 353 20.41 -38.13 -33.00
C THR A 353 20.52 -36.64 -33.40
N ALA A 354 20.73 -35.86 -32.33
CA ALA A 354 21.70 -34.75 -32.14
C ALA A 354 21.26 -33.27 -32.30
N SER A 355 21.36 -32.58 -31.16
CA SER A 355 21.93 -31.24 -30.91
C SER A 355 21.64 -30.08 -31.86
N ALA A 356 20.99 -29.03 -31.34
CA ALA A 356 21.42 -27.65 -31.57
C ALA A 356 20.95 -26.71 -30.45
N VAL A 357 21.93 -25.95 -29.95
CA VAL A 357 21.91 -24.89 -28.94
C VAL A 357 21.20 -23.63 -29.49
N PRO A 358 20.43 -22.86 -28.70
CA PRO A 358 19.97 -21.53 -29.09
C PRO A 358 21.06 -20.45 -28.83
N PRO A 359 21.15 -19.40 -29.66
CA PRO A 359 22.22 -18.40 -29.55
C PRO A 359 22.03 -17.47 -28.33
N THR A 360 23.14 -17.31 -27.61
CA THR A 360 23.39 -16.38 -26.51
C THR A 360 23.55 -14.94 -27.02
N VAL A 361 22.85 -14.00 -26.38
CA VAL A 361 23.07 -12.54 -26.50
C VAL A 361 24.04 -12.13 -25.38
N PRO A 362 25.09 -11.32 -25.65
CA PRO A 362 26.11 -10.98 -24.65
C PRO A 362 25.65 -9.85 -23.70
N PRO A 363 25.99 -9.89 -22.41
CA PRO A 363 25.84 -8.74 -21.52
C PRO A 363 26.96 -7.72 -21.74
N ALA A 364 26.58 -6.44 -21.74
CA ALA A 364 27.49 -5.30 -21.79
C ALA A 364 28.36 -5.22 -20.53
N SER A 365 29.63 -4.88 -20.74
CA SER A 365 30.66 -4.76 -19.72
C SER A 365 30.41 -3.63 -18.71
N PRO A 366 30.83 -3.78 -17.44
CA PRO A 366 30.90 -2.69 -16.47
C PRO A 366 32.23 -1.93 -16.61
N SER A 367 32.23 -0.64 -16.27
CA SER A 367 33.44 0.19 -16.14
C SER A 367 33.46 0.90 -14.77
N PRO A 368 34.64 1.29 -14.27
CA PRO A 368 35.06 0.90 -12.91
C PRO A 368 35.40 2.05 -11.95
N SER A 369 35.72 1.66 -10.71
CA SER A 369 36.54 2.37 -9.71
C SER A 369 35.81 3.44 -8.86
N ALA A 370 35.99 3.53 -7.54
CA ALA A 370 37.24 3.32 -6.80
C ALA A 370 37.02 2.79 -5.36
N ALA A 371 37.87 1.83 -5.00
CA ALA A 371 38.20 1.48 -3.63
C ALA A 371 39.70 1.78 -3.40
N ALA A 372 39.98 2.63 -2.42
CA ALA A 372 41.24 2.72 -1.65
C ALA A 372 40.87 3.53 -0.39
N ALA A 373 41.15 3.14 0.85
CA ALA A 373 42.34 2.46 1.34
C ALA A 373 42.03 1.59 2.56
N ARG A 374 42.81 0.51 2.73
CA ARG A 374 42.91 -0.26 3.97
C ARG A 374 44.10 0.22 4.80
N SER A 375 43.98 -0.06 6.10
CA SER A 375 45.05 -0.35 7.06
C SER A 375 45.78 0.83 7.71
N ARG A 376 45.50 1.03 9.00
CA ARG A 376 46.55 1.03 10.03
C ARG A 376 46.00 0.71 11.43
N SER A 377 46.80 -0.07 12.13
CA SER A 377 46.58 -0.79 13.37
C SER A 377 46.56 0.10 14.61
N THR A 378 45.96 -0.40 15.68
CA THR A 378 45.90 0.15 17.05
C THR A 378 47.29 0.26 17.72
N PRO A 379 47.44 1.03 18.81
CA PRO A 379 47.28 0.43 20.14
C PRO A 379 46.61 1.30 21.22
N ARG A 380 46.07 0.61 22.24
CA ARG A 380 45.56 1.09 23.54
C ARG A 380 46.73 1.61 24.41
N PRO A 381 46.50 2.59 25.32
CA PRO A 381 46.40 2.28 26.76
C PRO A 381 45.32 3.13 27.46
N GLY A 382 44.54 2.64 28.42
CA GLY A 382 44.91 2.55 29.84
C GLY A 382 44.13 3.60 30.65
N ALA A 383 43.16 3.19 31.46
CA ALA A 383 42.56 4.04 32.52
C ALA A 383 43.52 4.12 33.72
N PRO A 384 43.47 5.18 34.55
CA PRO A 384 42.64 5.08 35.75
C PRO A 384 42.03 6.38 36.32
N THR A 385 40.95 6.19 37.08
CA THR A 385 40.50 6.87 38.33
C THR A 385 40.06 8.35 38.37
N THR A 386 38.88 8.49 38.96
CA THR A 386 38.18 9.65 39.55
C THR A 386 39.01 10.45 40.56
N PRO A 387 38.67 11.73 40.77
CA PRO A 387 38.38 12.19 42.14
C PRO A 387 37.13 13.08 42.26
N GLN A 388 36.46 12.96 43.42
CA GLN A 388 35.36 13.81 43.92
C GLN A 388 35.88 15.14 44.54
N PRO A 389 35.00 16.11 44.89
CA PRO A 389 35.28 17.55 44.84
C PRO A 389 35.62 18.17 46.21
N PRO A 390 35.96 19.48 46.25
CA PRO A 390 35.71 20.33 47.40
C PRO A 390 34.54 21.31 47.15
N GLY A 391 33.78 21.58 48.21
CA GLY A 391 32.63 22.49 48.19
C GLY A 391 32.83 23.81 48.95
N GLN A 392 31.70 24.52 49.00
CA GLN A 392 31.26 25.57 49.94
C GLN A 392 31.69 27.03 49.73
N GLY A 393 30.69 27.92 49.80
CA GLY A 393 30.80 29.39 49.97
C GLY A 393 29.77 30.19 49.16
N GLN A 394 28.46 30.09 49.44
CA GLN A 394 27.63 31.09 50.17
C GLN A 394 27.16 32.32 49.36
N GLY A 395 25.84 32.61 49.44
CA GLY A 395 25.25 33.94 49.16
C GLY A 395 23.96 33.94 48.32
N GLN A 396 22.83 33.48 48.87
CA GLN A 396 21.61 34.28 49.19
C GLN A 396 20.55 34.39 48.05
N GLY A 397 19.29 34.01 48.39
CA GLY A 397 18.17 33.66 47.50
C GLY A 397 17.23 34.81 47.09
N PRO A 398 15.88 34.65 46.99
CA PRO A 398 15.02 33.46 47.19
C PRO A 398 14.10 33.09 45.99
N ARG A 399 13.65 31.83 45.99
CA ARG A 399 12.54 31.27 45.18
C ARG A 399 11.17 31.66 45.78
N PRO A 400 10.09 31.55 44.98
CA PRO A 400 8.87 30.95 45.51
C PRO A 400 8.24 29.89 44.59
N ALA A 401 7.80 28.80 45.20
CA ALA A 401 6.72 27.88 44.82
C ALA A 401 6.28 27.18 46.14
N PRO A 402 5.11 26.53 46.28
CA PRO A 402 4.04 26.25 45.31
C PRO A 402 2.62 26.59 45.83
N GLY A 403 1.61 26.63 44.94
CA GLY A 403 0.21 26.79 45.32
C GLY A 403 -0.65 25.61 44.86
N ARG A 404 -1.03 24.73 45.80
CA ARG A 404 -2.12 23.76 45.69
C ARG A 404 -3.25 24.28 46.58
N ALA A 405 -4.49 24.36 46.10
CA ALA A 405 -5.67 24.57 46.93
C ALA A 405 -6.75 23.57 46.55
N THR A 406 -7.29 22.90 47.57
CA THR A 406 -8.41 21.94 47.53
C THR A 406 -9.66 22.59 48.17
N PRO A 407 -10.82 21.91 48.33
CA PRO A 407 -12.17 22.37 47.97
C PRO A 407 -12.96 22.99 49.16
N PRO A 408 -14.26 23.30 49.02
CA PRO A 408 -15.14 23.41 50.18
C PRO A 408 -15.95 22.13 50.45
N GLN A 409 -15.95 21.72 51.72
CA GLN A 409 -16.81 20.70 52.33
C GLN A 409 -18.26 21.21 52.47
N GLY A 410 -19.25 20.30 52.43
CA GLY A 410 -20.67 20.58 52.66
C GLY A 410 -21.06 20.71 54.14
N PRO A 411 -22.33 20.46 54.48
CA PRO A 411 -22.59 19.75 55.73
C PRO A 411 -23.66 18.64 55.64
N ASN A 412 -23.36 17.58 56.40
CA ASN A 412 -24.26 16.71 57.17
C ASN A 412 -25.17 15.68 56.47
N GLY A 413 -24.79 14.40 56.63
CA GLY A 413 -25.73 13.28 56.74
C GLY A 413 -26.54 13.32 58.06
N PRO A 414 -27.41 12.33 58.32
CA PRO A 414 -26.93 10.98 58.63
C PRO A 414 -27.69 9.82 57.95
N ALA A 415 -27.03 8.66 57.94
CA ALA A 415 -27.54 7.32 57.59
C ALA A 415 -28.38 6.71 58.76
N PRO A 416 -28.67 5.39 58.84
CA PRO A 416 -29.18 4.40 57.88
C PRO A 416 -30.39 3.60 58.42
N HIS A 417 -31.23 3.03 57.53
CA HIS A 417 -32.03 1.81 57.79
C HIS A 417 -32.12 1.10 56.43
N GLY A 418 -31.96 -0.22 56.23
CA GLY A 418 -32.19 -1.35 57.11
C GLY A 418 -33.03 -2.36 56.32
N ARG A 419 -32.42 -3.49 55.94
CA ARG A 419 -33.01 -4.81 55.65
C ARG A 419 -34.35 -4.92 54.88
N GLY A 420 -34.28 -5.65 53.77
CA GLY A 420 -35.16 -6.80 53.52
C GLY A 420 -36.50 -6.54 52.85
N ARG A 421 -36.63 -6.93 51.58
CA ARG A 421 -37.36 -8.12 51.13
C ARG A 421 -37.10 -8.36 49.64
#